data_AF-A0AAU2JDT6-F1
#
_entry.id   AF-A0AAU2JDT6-F1
#
_cell.length_a   1.000
_cell.length_b   1.000
_cell.length_c   1.000
_cell.angle_alpha   90.00
_cell.angle_beta   90.00
_cell.angle_gamma   90.00
#
_symmetry.space_group_name_H-M   'P 1'
#
loop_
_entity.id
_entity.type
_entity.pdbx_description
1 polymer ?
#
loop_
_entity_poly.entity_id
_entity_poly.type
_entity_poly.pdbx_seq_one_letter_code
_entity_poly.pdbx_strand_id
1 'polypeptide(L)'
;MTKGASTLDRVPSAALGCVPVNHDDTIAISPPVPSTAREPLFVPRAMTTVVMAALGVCVLVNAALLVAQLRFSRAVDGSYAAVQREMWVGNLTGMRLLAFLVTGIVFLRWLWQMRVNAEALAPRGHRMKRGWTTGAWLVPVACFFLPKRIINDIWAASSPPDRPRRTDALLTSWWLLFVAAQLLAFPSTSRGPLSTEMAGAALYVLAGVLGIDVVRRLAAMQRARLHG
;
A
#
# COMPACT_ATOMS: atom_id res chain seq x y z
N MET A 1 -83.00 48.76 13.51
CA MET A 1 -83.58 47.99 12.37
C MET A 1 -82.74 46.74 12.20
N THR A 2 -83.03 45.66 12.94
CA THR A 2 -83.95 44.55 12.63
C THR A 2 -83.39 43.49 11.66
N LYS A 3 -83.42 42.23 12.15
CA LYS A 3 -83.37 40.93 11.44
C LYS A 3 -82.02 40.52 10.83
N GLY A 4 -81.55 39.27 10.97
CA GLY A 4 -82.10 38.07 11.60
C GLY A 4 -81.21 36.85 11.31
N ALA A 5 -81.17 35.90 12.26
CA ALA A 5 -81.22 34.44 12.09
C ALA A 5 -80.06 33.75 11.28
N SER A 6 -79.42 32.64 11.68
CA SER A 6 -79.86 31.46 12.42
C SER A 6 -78.66 30.57 12.82
N THR A 7 -78.78 29.88 13.96
CA THR A 7 -78.49 28.44 14.22
C THR A 7 -77.05 27.87 14.27
N LEU A 8 -76.92 26.88 15.19
CA LEU A 8 -75.88 25.82 15.35
C LEU A 8 -74.62 26.26 16.11
N ASP A 9 -74.08 25.54 17.09
CA ASP A 9 -74.46 24.28 17.73
C ASP A 9 -73.63 24.17 19.03
N ARG A 10 -74.08 23.35 19.99
CA ARG A 10 -73.31 23.01 21.19
C ARG A 10 -72.02 22.27 20.82
N VAL A 11 -70.87 22.70 21.35
CA VAL A 11 -69.66 21.88 21.41
C VAL A 11 -69.42 21.45 22.86
N PRO A 12 -69.51 20.15 23.19
CA PRO A 12 -69.19 19.64 24.52
C PRO A 12 -67.67 19.50 24.73
N SER A 13 -67.23 19.92 25.91
CA SER A 13 -65.87 19.74 26.43
C SER A 13 -65.60 18.25 26.65
N ALA A 14 -64.74 17.65 25.83
CA ALA A 14 -64.32 16.27 25.96
C ALA A 14 -62.79 16.14 25.76
N ALA A 15 -62.17 15.49 26.76
CA ALA A 15 -60.97 14.67 26.65
C ALA A 15 -59.62 15.35 26.37
N LEU A 16 -59.04 15.99 27.39
CA LEU A 16 -57.59 15.93 27.61
C LEU A 16 -57.28 14.66 28.43
N GLY A 17 -57.34 13.51 27.76
CA GLY A 17 -56.93 12.23 28.33
C GLY A 17 -55.41 12.17 28.46
N CYS A 18 -54.92 11.82 29.64
CA CYS A 18 -53.53 11.43 29.86
C CYS A 18 -53.15 10.32 28.88
N VAL A 19 -52.13 10.55 28.06
CA VAL A 19 -51.49 9.47 27.30
C VAL A 19 -50.82 8.54 28.32
N PRO A 20 -51.19 7.25 28.41
CA PRO A 20 -50.50 6.31 29.28
C PRO A 20 -49.11 6.07 28.70
N VAL A 21 -48.07 6.37 29.49
CA VAL A 21 -46.69 5.94 29.20
C VAL A 21 -46.67 4.42 29.37
N ASN A 22 -46.60 3.70 28.25
CA ASN A 22 -46.42 2.26 28.26
C ASN A 22 -44.95 1.98 28.66
N HIS A 23 -44.73 1.24 29.75
CA HIS A 23 -43.39 0.85 30.21
C HIS A 23 -42.77 -0.30 29.41
N ASP A 24 -43.43 -0.72 28.32
CA ASP A 24 -42.90 -1.62 27.30
C ASP A 24 -41.97 -0.89 26.30
N ASP A 25 -41.09 -0.03 26.80
CA ASP A 25 -39.84 0.29 26.11
C ASP A 25 -38.93 -0.94 26.21
N THR A 26 -39.38 -2.03 25.58
CA THR A 26 -38.45 -3.07 25.13
C THR A 26 -37.50 -2.32 24.25
N ILE A 27 -36.28 -2.05 24.75
CA ILE A 27 -35.18 -1.51 23.97
C ILE A 27 -35.24 -2.28 22.66
N ALA A 28 -35.66 -1.61 21.59
CA ALA A 28 -35.60 -2.18 20.26
C ALA A 28 -34.11 -2.26 19.99
N ILE A 29 -33.49 -3.34 20.49
CA ILE A 29 -32.16 -3.77 20.11
C ILE A 29 -32.33 -3.96 18.62
N SER A 30 -31.94 -2.94 17.87
CA SER A 30 -31.79 -3.06 16.43
C SER A 30 -31.08 -4.40 16.24
N PRO A 31 -31.63 -5.32 15.43
CA PRO A 31 -30.97 -6.59 15.20
C PRO A 31 -29.52 -6.26 14.86
N PRO A 32 -28.52 -6.95 15.45
CA PRO A 32 -27.13 -6.64 15.19
C PRO A 32 -27.02 -6.53 13.67
N VAL A 33 -26.68 -5.33 13.17
CA VAL A 33 -26.51 -5.10 11.74
C VAL A 33 -25.69 -6.28 11.27
N PRO A 34 -26.22 -7.14 10.38
CA PRO A 34 -25.46 -8.30 9.94
C PRO A 34 -24.15 -7.71 9.49
N SER A 35 -23.07 -8.02 10.21
CA SER A 35 -21.74 -7.57 9.83
C SER A 35 -21.64 -8.04 8.40
N THR A 36 -21.66 -7.11 7.43
CA THR A 36 -21.68 -7.45 6.01
C THR A 36 -20.65 -8.53 5.87
N ALA A 37 -21.10 -9.75 5.52
CA ALA A 37 -20.26 -10.92 5.49
C ALA A 37 -19.06 -10.53 4.63
N ARG A 38 -17.92 -10.26 5.27
CA ARG A 38 -16.82 -9.59 4.59
C ARG A 38 -16.39 -10.55 3.52
N GLU A 39 -16.52 -10.11 2.26
CA GLU A 39 -16.16 -10.83 1.05
C GLU A 39 -14.89 -11.66 1.26
N PRO A 40 -14.86 -12.86 0.66
CA PRO A 40 -13.92 -13.89 1.03
C PRO A 40 -12.48 -13.39 0.90
N LEU A 41 -11.75 -13.67 1.98
CA LEU A 41 -10.32 -13.57 2.21
C LEU A 41 -9.52 -14.37 1.15
N PHE A 42 -9.61 -14.00 -0.13
CA PHE A 42 -8.82 -14.62 -1.18
C PHE A 42 -7.50 -13.88 -1.31
N VAL A 43 -6.44 -14.46 -0.75
CA VAL A 43 -5.06 -14.12 -1.12
C VAL A 43 -4.97 -14.31 -2.65
N PRO A 44 -4.87 -13.26 -3.47
CA PRO A 44 -4.81 -13.46 -4.90
C PRO A 44 -3.40 -13.92 -5.20
N ARG A 45 -3.23 -15.24 -5.34
CA ARG A 45 -1.99 -15.85 -5.86
C ARG A 45 -1.56 -15.11 -7.13
N ALA A 46 -2.53 -14.79 -7.99
CA ALA A 46 -2.38 -13.94 -9.16
C ALA A 46 -1.70 -12.60 -8.81
N MET A 47 -2.22 -11.81 -7.88
CA MET A 47 -1.63 -10.51 -7.54
C MET A 47 -0.24 -10.62 -6.92
N THR A 48 0.01 -11.65 -6.11
CA THR A 48 1.35 -11.91 -5.57
C THR A 48 2.33 -12.24 -6.70
N THR A 49 1.91 -13.05 -7.67
CA THR A 49 2.72 -13.35 -8.86
C THR A 49 2.95 -12.10 -9.71
N VAL A 50 1.93 -11.27 -9.92
CA VAL A 50 2.04 -10.02 -10.69
C VAL A 50 3.02 -9.05 -10.03
N VAL A 51 2.96 -8.84 -8.71
CA VAL A 51 3.93 -7.97 -8.03
C VAL A 51 5.35 -8.56 -8.04
N MET A 52 5.51 -9.88 -7.89
CA MET A 52 6.82 -10.52 -8.00
C MET A 52 7.40 -10.39 -9.42
N ALA A 53 6.57 -10.56 -10.46
CA ALA A 53 6.98 -10.39 -11.84
C ALA A 53 7.38 -8.94 -12.13
N ALA A 54 6.60 -7.96 -11.66
CA ALA A 54 6.91 -6.54 -11.79
C ALA A 54 8.24 -6.18 -11.10
N LEU A 55 8.45 -6.64 -9.86
CA LEU A 55 9.72 -6.48 -9.15
C LEU A 55 10.87 -7.16 -9.90
N GLY A 56 10.65 -8.34 -10.47
CA GLY A 56 11.62 -9.05 -11.29
C GLY A 56 12.03 -8.26 -12.54
N VAL A 57 11.06 -7.66 -13.24
CA VAL A 57 11.34 -6.75 -14.37
C VAL A 57 12.15 -5.54 -13.93
N CYS A 58 11.81 -4.91 -12.80
CA CYS A 58 12.63 -3.83 -12.24
C CYS A 58 14.07 -4.25 -11.95
N VAL A 59 14.27 -5.44 -11.36
CA VAL A 59 15.60 -6.00 -11.09
C VAL A 59 16.35 -6.20 -12.40
N LEU A 60 15.73 -6.81 -13.41
CA LEU A 60 16.35 -7.06 -14.71
C LEU A 60 16.75 -5.77 -15.43
N VAL A 61 15.88 -4.76 -15.44
CA VAL A 61 16.18 -3.47 -16.09
C VAL A 61 17.33 -2.75 -15.39
N ASN A 62 17.37 -2.73 -14.05
CA ASN A 62 18.47 -2.13 -13.31
C ASN A 62 19.78 -2.92 -13.47
N ALA A 63 19.72 -4.25 -13.53
CA ALA A 63 20.87 -5.09 -13.81
C ALA A 63 21.41 -4.86 -15.22
N ALA A 64 20.54 -4.76 -16.23
CA ALA A 64 20.93 -4.44 -17.61
C ALA A 64 21.60 -3.06 -17.69
N LEU A 65 21.07 -2.06 -16.97
CA LEU A 65 21.69 -0.73 -16.87
C LEU A 65 23.08 -0.81 -16.23
N LEU A 66 23.22 -1.54 -15.11
CA LEU A 66 24.51 -1.74 -14.44
C LEU A 66 25.52 -2.42 -15.37
N VAL A 67 25.10 -3.46 -16.09
CA VAL A 67 25.95 -4.16 -17.08
C VAL A 67 26.35 -3.23 -18.21
N ALA A 68 25.43 -2.44 -18.76
CA ALA A 68 25.74 -1.46 -19.81
C ALA A 68 26.78 -0.44 -19.33
N GLN A 69 26.62 0.10 -18.12
CA GLN A 69 27.59 1.04 -17.53
C GLN A 69 28.97 0.39 -17.32
N LEU A 70 29.02 -0.86 -16.85
CA LEU A 70 30.28 -1.60 -16.69
C LEU A 70 30.97 -1.86 -18.03
N ARG A 71 30.21 -2.29 -19.04
CA ARG A 71 30.72 -2.63 -20.39
C ARG A 71 31.36 -1.44 -21.08
N PHE A 72 30.73 -0.27 -20.97
CA PHE A 72 31.19 0.96 -21.64
C PHE A 72 31.93 1.93 -20.71
N SER A 73 32.34 1.48 -19.52
CA SER A 73 33.05 2.30 -18.53
C SER A 73 34.39 2.85 -19.03
N ARG A 74 35.00 2.20 -20.03
CA ARG A 74 36.28 2.57 -20.64
C ARG A 74 36.14 3.11 -22.07
N ALA A 75 34.91 3.40 -22.52
CA ALA A 75 34.71 3.95 -23.86
C ALA A 75 35.34 5.34 -23.95
N VAL A 76 36.12 5.57 -25.01
CA VAL A 76 36.74 6.87 -25.30
C VAL A 76 35.69 7.78 -25.93
N ASP A 77 35.65 9.05 -25.51
CA ASP A 77 34.72 10.03 -26.05
C ASP A 77 34.88 10.18 -27.57
N GLY A 78 33.76 10.27 -28.29
CA GLY A 78 33.74 10.31 -29.77
C GLY A 78 33.92 8.94 -30.45
N SER A 79 34.19 7.86 -29.71
CA SER A 79 34.20 6.50 -30.27
C SER A 79 32.78 5.99 -30.57
N TYR A 80 32.67 5.04 -31.51
CA TYR A 80 31.40 4.32 -31.76
C TYR A 80 30.82 3.69 -30.48
N ALA A 81 31.68 3.18 -29.60
CA ALA A 81 31.27 2.59 -28.32
C ALA A 81 30.66 3.63 -27.36
N ALA A 82 31.11 4.89 -27.39
CA ALA A 82 30.54 5.96 -26.59
C ALA A 82 29.14 6.35 -27.10
N VAL A 83 28.95 6.47 -28.42
CA VAL A 83 27.63 6.71 -29.03
C VAL A 83 26.66 5.56 -28.71
N GLN A 84 27.14 4.32 -28.83
CA GLN A 84 26.36 3.14 -28.49
C GLN A 84 25.95 3.18 -27.01
N ARG A 85 26.87 3.49 -26.08
CA ARG A 85 26.55 3.66 -24.65
C ARG A 85 25.42 4.64 -24.40
N GLU A 86 25.46 5.83 -25.01
CA GLU A 86 24.44 6.86 -24.80
C GLU A 86 23.05 6.38 -25.23
N MET A 87 22.94 5.69 -26.37
CA MET A 87 21.69 5.14 -26.86
C MET A 87 21.15 4.05 -25.91
N TRP A 88 21.98 3.09 -25.50
CA TRP A 88 21.57 2.02 -24.58
C TRP A 88 21.17 2.57 -23.20
N VAL A 89 22.00 3.43 -22.61
CA VAL A 89 21.74 4.03 -21.28
C VAL A 89 20.49 4.90 -21.33
N GLY A 90 20.29 5.70 -22.38
CA GLY A 90 19.09 6.52 -22.56
C GLY A 90 17.82 5.68 -22.58
N ASN A 91 17.77 4.66 -23.45
CA ASN A 91 16.62 3.76 -23.58
C ASN A 91 16.33 2.99 -22.29
N LEU A 92 17.37 2.44 -21.64
CA LEU A 92 17.23 1.71 -20.37
C LEU A 92 16.80 2.62 -19.23
N THR A 93 17.21 3.89 -19.23
CA THR A 93 16.78 4.86 -18.21
C THR A 93 15.28 5.15 -18.31
N GLY A 94 14.76 5.33 -19.53
CA GLY A 94 13.32 5.47 -19.76
C GLY A 94 12.54 4.23 -19.34
N MET A 95 13.03 3.04 -19.72
CA MET A 95 12.44 1.76 -19.32
C MET A 95 12.46 1.56 -17.79
N ARG A 96 13.55 1.97 -17.12
CA ARG A 96 13.67 1.93 -15.65
C ARG A 96 12.60 2.77 -14.99
N LEU A 97 12.36 3.99 -15.47
CA LEU A 97 11.33 4.87 -14.93
C LEU A 97 9.93 4.26 -15.12
N LEU A 98 9.63 3.76 -16.31
CA LEU A 98 8.34 3.10 -16.59
C LEU A 98 8.12 1.87 -15.70
N ALA A 99 9.12 0.99 -15.62
CA ALA A 99 9.07 -0.20 -14.78
C ALA A 99 8.88 0.16 -13.30
N PHE A 100 9.54 1.22 -12.83
CA PHE A 100 9.36 1.73 -11.47
C PHE A 100 7.93 2.18 -11.19
N LEU A 101 7.35 3.00 -12.08
CA LEU A 101 5.98 3.50 -11.93
C LEU A 101 4.96 2.36 -11.94
N VAL A 102 5.06 1.45 -12.91
CA VAL A 102 4.16 0.29 -13.02
C VAL A 102 4.27 -0.60 -11.78
N THR A 103 5.51 -0.90 -11.36
CA THR A 103 5.75 -1.71 -10.15
C THR A 103 5.24 -1.02 -8.90
N GLY A 104 5.40 0.29 -8.77
CA GLY A 104 4.86 1.08 -7.67
C GLY A 104 3.33 0.93 -7.57
N ILE A 105 2.61 1.10 -8.68
CA ILE A 105 1.14 0.97 -8.72
C ILE A 105 0.71 -0.45 -8.32
N VAL A 106 1.32 -1.47 -8.93
CA VAL A 106 1.03 -2.88 -8.63
C VAL A 106 1.33 -3.21 -7.16
N PHE A 107 2.48 -2.75 -6.66
CA PHE A 107 2.91 -2.97 -5.28
C PHE A 107 1.96 -2.30 -4.29
N LEU A 108 1.54 -1.06 -4.54
CA LEU A 108 0.57 -0.35 -3.70
C LEU A 108 -0.77 -1.05 -3.66
N ARG A 109 -1.26 -1.51 -4.82
CA ARG A 109 -2.52 -2.27 -4.91
C ARG A 109 -2.44 -3.59 -4.14
N TRP A 110 -1.32 -4.31 -4.26
CA TRP A 110 -1.05 -5.53 -3.51
C TRP A 110 -0.92 -5.25 -2.00
N LEU A 111 -0.22 -4.18 -1.61
CA LEU A 111 -0.06 -3.77 -0.22
C LEU A 111 -1.39 -3.40 0.43
N TRP A 112 -2.27 -2.72 -0.30
CA TRP A 112 -3.63 -2.44 0.15
C TRP A 112 -4.41 -3.72 0.45
N GLN A 113 -4.31 -4.73 -0.42
CA GLN A 113 -4.95 -6.02 -0.17
C GLN A 113 -4.36 -6.72 1.07
N MET A 114 -3.03 -6.72 1.20
CA MET A 114 -2.35 -7.29 2.37
C MET A 114 -2.74 -6.60 3.68
N ARG A 115 -2.96 -5.29 3.64
CA ARG A 115 -3.48 -4.48 4.77
C ARG A 115 -4.90 -4.92 5.15
N VAL A 116 -5.79 -5.08 4.17
CA VAL A 116 -7.17 -5.53 4.43
C VAL A 116 -7.19 -6.91 5.07
N ASN A 117 -6.38 -7.84 4.58
CA ASN A 117 -6.23 -9.17 5.16
C ASN A 117 -5.69 -9.10 6.59
N ALA A 118 -4.67 -8.29 6.83
CA ALA A 118 -4.09 -8.11 8.15
C ALA A 118 -5.11 -7.55 9.16
N GLU A 119 -5.99 -6.64 8.76
CA GLU A 119 -7.05 -6.12 9.62
C GLU A 119 -8.12 -7.17 9.95
N ALA A 120 -8.38 -8.12 9.05
CA ALA A 120 -9.25 -9.26 9.36
C ALA A 120 -8.60 -10.19 10.38
N LEU A 121 -7.28 -10.41 10.29
CA LEU A 121 -6.51 -11.24 11.23
C LEU A 121 -6.31 -10.55 12.61
N ALA A 122 -6.15 -9.23 12.64
CA ALA A 122 -5.90 -8.45 13.86
C ALA A 122 -6.65 -7.12 13.86
N PRO A 123 -7.96 -7.10 14.20
CA PRO A 123 -8.81 -5.90 14.15
C PRO A 123 -8.34 -4.75 15.04
N ARG A 124 -7.64 -5.04 16.15
CA ARG A 124 -7.12 -4.04 17.11
C ARG A 124 -5.62 -3.75 16.96
N GLY A 125 -4.95 -4.35 15.98
CA GLY A 125 -3.48 -4.28 15.83
C GLY A 125 -2.96 -3.09 15.03
N HIS A 126 -3.82 -2.30 14.38
CA HIS A 126 -3.41 -1.30 13.39
C HIS A 126 -3.55 0.13 13.94
N ARG A 127 -2.43 0.87 13.96
CA ARG A 127 -2.36 2.23 14.52
C ARG A 127 -2.80 3.32 13.54
N MET A 128 -2.94 3.01 12.25
CA MET A 128 -3.15 3.99 11.17
C MET A 128 -4.38 3.64 10.32
N LYS A 129 -5.11 4.66 9.84
CA LYS A 129 -6.25 4.46 8.91
C LYS A 129 -5.78 3.85 7.58
N ARG A 130 -6.63 3.03 6.94
CA ARG A 130 -6.35 2.34 5.66
C ARG A 130 -5.78 3.24 4.57
N GLY A 131 -6.34 4.45 4.41
CA GLY A 131 -5.94 5.42 3.38
C GLY A 131 -4.45 5.82 3.39
N TRP A 132 -3.79 5.73 4.56
CA TRP A 132 -2.37 6.00 4.67
C TRP A 132 -1.49 4.95 3.97
N THR A 133 -2.02 3.75 3.67
CA THR A 133 -1.30 2.70 2.94
C THR A 133 -0.83 3.18 1.56
N THR A 134 -1.62 4.05 0.92
CA THR A 134 -1.28 4.67 -0.38
C THR A 134 -0.74 6.09 -0.17
N GLY A 135 -1.37 6.88 0.69
CA GLY A 135 -0.99 8.29 0.91
C GLY A 135 0.43 8.47 1.45
N ALA A 136 0.94 7.52 2.24
CA ALA A 136 2.32 7.58 2.77
C ALA A 136 3.40 7.53 1.69
N TRP A 137 3.09 7.08 0.47
CA TRP A 137 4.02 6.99 -0.65
C TRP A 137 3.98 8.20 -1.60
N LEU A 138 2.99 9.08 -1.41
CA LEU A 138 2.85 10.30 -2.22
C LEU A 138 3.41 11.54 -1.53
N VAL A 139 3.50 11.52 -0.20
CA VAL A 139 3.99 12.65 0.59
C VAL A 139 5.50 12.49 0.81
N PRO A 140 6.37 13.35 0.25
CA PRO A 140 7.82 13.13 0.21
C PRO A 140 8.47 12.83 1.57
N VAL A 141 8.08 13.57 2.61
CA VAL A 141 8.60 13.35 3.98
C VAL A 141 8.04 12.06 4.59
N ALA A 142 6.76 11.75 4.32
CA ALA A 142 6.13 10.52 4.76
C ALA A 142 6.81 9.29 4.15
N CYS A 143 7.19 9.38 2.87
CA CYS A 143 7.77 8.27 2.09
C CYS A 143 8.98 7.62 2.76
N PHE A 144 9.72 8.34 3.62
CA PHE A 144 10.91 7.81 4.30
C PHE A 144 10.59 6.94 5.52
N PHE A 145 9.49 7.20 6.23
CA PHE A 145 9.22 6.59 7.55
C PHE A 145 7.88 5.88 7.63
N LEU A 146 6.84 6.47 7.04
CA LEU A 146 5.47 5.97 7.16
C LEU A 146 5.27 4.62 6.46
N PRO A 147 5.79 4.38 5.23
CA PRO A 147 5.65 3.08 4.60
C PRO A 147 6.33 1.96 5.40
N LYS A 148 7.53 2.20 5.95
CA LYS A 148 8.20 1.23 6.84
C LYS A 148 7.33 0.85 8.02
N ARG A 149 6.72 1.85 8.67
CA ARG A 149 5.82 1.62 9.82
C ARG A 149 4.59 0.82 9.42
N ILE A 150 3.97 1.15 8.29
CA ILE A 150 2.80 0.44 7.75
C ILE A 150 3.12 -1.03 7.46
N ILE A 151 4.26 -1.30 6.81
CA ILE A 151 4.66 -2.67 6.46
C ILE A 151 5.04 -3.46 7.72
N ASN A 152 5.71 -2.84 8.70
CA ASN A 152 5.98 -3.46 10.00
C ASN A 152 4.70 -3.87 10.73
N ASP A 153 3.67 -3.02 10.73
CA ASP A 153 2.38 -3.34 11.36
C ASP A 153 1.72 -4.55 10.65
N ILE A 154 1.71 -4.57 9.32
CA ILE A 154 1.17 -5.69 8.52
C ILE A 154 1.97 -6.99 8.78
N TRP A 155 3.30 -6.88 8.83
CA TRP A 155 4.20 -8.00 9.12
C TRP A 155 3.94 -8.58 10.51
N ALA A 156 3.81 -7.71 11.52
CA ALA A 156 3.54 -8.11 12.90
C ALA A 156 2.15 -8.76 13.05
N ALA A 157 1.13 -8.26 12.34
CA ALA A 157 -0.20 -8.87 12.31
C ALA A 157 -0.19 -10.25 11.61
N SER A 158 0.65 -10.42 10.59
CA SER A 158 0.75 -11.65 9.81
C SER A 158 1.65 -12.72 10.46
N SER A 159 2.62 -12.31 11.29
CA SER A 159 3.55 -13.22 11.98
C SER A 159 2.84 -14.15 12.96
N PRO A 160 3.23 -15.43 13.15
CA PRO A 160 2.59 -16.34 14.11
C PRO A 160 2.55 -15.81 15.55
N PRO A 161 1.56 -16.21 16.38
CA PRO A 161 1.43 -15.74 17.78
C PRO A 161 2.67 -16.01 18.64
N ASP A 162 3.37 -17.12 18.38
CA ASP A 162 4.49 -17.61 19.19
C ASP A 162 5.83 -16.96 18.84
N ARG A 163 5.89 -16.13 17.79
CA ARG A 163 7.10 -15.38 17.45
C ARG A 163 7.07 -14.00 18.07
N PRO A 164 8.20 -13.54 18.66
CA PRO A 164 8.32 -12.15 19.12
C PRO A 164 7.99 -11.19 17.98
N ARG A 165 7.25 -10.11 18.28
CA ARG A 165 6.98 -8.99 17.36
C ARG A 165 8.24 -8.15 17.05
N ARG A 166 9.40 -8.79 16.89
CA ARG A 166 10.63 -8.11 16.49
C ARG A 166 10.52 -7.68 15.03
N THR A 167 11.03 -6.49 14.74
CA THR A 167 11.20 -6.01 13.37
C THR A 167 12.14 -6.97 12.64
N ASP A 168 11.68 -7.59 11.56
CA ASP A 168 12.48 -8.53 10.80
C ASP A 168 13.68 -7.80 10.17
N ALA A 169 14.89 -8.35 10.37
CA ALA A 169 16.12 -7.80 9.81
C ALA A 169 16.05 -7.73 8.29
N LEU A 170 15.33 -8.65 7.64
CA LEU A 170 15.07 -8.63 6.20
C LEU A 170 14.32 -7.34 5.81
N LEU A 171 13.24 -7.03 6.52
CA LEU A 171 12.38 -5.90 6.20
C LEU A 171 13.12 -4.56 6.42
N THR A 172 13.94 -4.50 7.47
CA THR A 172 14.80 -3.33 7.71
C THR A 172 15.88 -3.18 6.64
N SER A 173 16.56 -4.28 6.27
CA SER A 173 17.63 -4.26 5.26
C SER A 173 17.09 -3.87 3.89
N TRP A 174 15.97 -4.47 3.47
CA TRP A 174 15.25 -4.11 2.26
C TRP A 174 14.92 -2.62 2.21
N TRP A 175 14.31 -2.10 3.28
CA TRP A 175 13.91 -0.70 3.34
C TRP A 175 15.10 0.25 3.28
N LEU A 176 16.17 -0.03 4.00
CA LEU A 176 17.39 0.80 3.99
C LEU A 176 18.04 0.82 2.61
N LEU A 177 18.15 -0.33 1.95
CA LEU A 177 18.69 -0.42 0.59
C LEU A 177 17.81 0.32 -0.41
N PHE A 178 16.48 0.20 -0.29
CA PHE A 178 15.54 0.92 -1.15
C PHE A 178 15.70 2.43 -0.98
N VAL A 179 15.71 2.94 0.26
CA VAL A 179 15.89 4.37 0.54
C VAL A 179 17.23 4.86 0.03
N ALA A 180 18.32 4.12 0.26
CA ALA A 180 19.64 4.48 -0.24
C ALA A 180 19.67 4.54 -1.78
N ALA A 181 19.04 3.59 -2.46
CA ALA A 181 18.91 3.60 -3.92
C ALA A 181 18.12 4.81 -4.43
N GLN A 182 17.02 5.20 -3.75
CA GLN A 182 16.23 6.37 -4.10
C GLN A 182 17.00 7.68 -3.91
N LEU A 183 17.83 7.78 -2.87
CA LEU A 183 18.68 8.95 -2.63
C LEU A 183 19.76 9.10 -3.71
N LEU A 184 20.35 8.00 -4.19
CA LEU A 184 21.32 8.04 -5.29
C LEU A 184 20.66 8.28 -6.66
N ALA A 185 19.40 7.88 -6.83
CA ALA A 185 18.65 8.08 -8.07
C ALA A 185 17.99 9.47 -8.16
N PHE A 186 18.10 10.30 -7.11
CA PHE A 186 17.46 11.62 -7.08
C PHE A 186 18.07 12.50 -8.18
N PRO A 187 17.25 13.12 -9.04
CA PRO A 187 17.75 13.92 -10.16
C PRO A 187 18.58 15.08 -9.61
N SER A 188 19.88 14.95 -9.75
CA SER A 188 20.84 16.02 -9.48
C SER A 188 20.85 16.94 -10.71
N THR A 189 20.90 18.25 -10.51
CA THR A 189 20.96 19.25 -11.60
C THR A 189 22.15 19.01 -12.54
N SER A 190 23.16 18.28 -12.08
CA SER A 190 24.25 17.72 -12.88
C SER A 190 24.14 16.19 -12.97
N ARG A 191 24.46 15.63 -14.13
CA ARG A 191 24.65 14.17 -14.28
C ARG A 191 25.72 13.74 -13.28
N GLY A 192 25.36 12.89 -12.32
CA GLY A 192 26.28 12.44 -11.27
C GLY A 192 27.45 11.63 -11.84
N PRO A 193 28.53 11.43 -11.06
CA PRO A 193 29.62 10.54 -11.46
C PRO A 193 29.11 9.16 -11.88
N LEU A 194 29.79 8.51 -12.83
CA LEU A 194 29.44 7.15 -13.26
C LEU A 194 29.35 6.16 -12.07
N SER A 195 30.20 6.34 -11.07
CA SER A 195 30.21 5.52 -9.85
C SER A 195 28.91 5.65 -9.04
N THR A 196 28.27 6.83 -8.98
CA THR A 196 27.02 7.01 -8.24
C THR A 196 25.85 6.34 -8.95
N GLU A 197 25.80 6.41 -10.28
CA GLU A 197 24.80 5.72 -11.10
C GLU A 197 24.91 4.20 -10.98
N MET A 198 26.15 3.68 -11.03
CA MET A 198 26.42 2.24 -10.85
C MET A 198 26.05 1.77 -9.44
N ALA A 199 26.41 2.54 -8.40
CA ALA A 199 26.03 2.25 -7.03
C ALA A 199 24.51 2.26 -6.86
N GLY A 200 23.82 3.26 -7.42
CA GLY A 200 22.35 3.34 -7.41
C GLY A 200 21.70 2.12 -8.05
N ALA A 201 22.14 1.73 -9.25
CA ALA A 201 21.61 0.54 -9.93
C ALA A 201 21.86 -0.75 -9.14
N ALA A 202 23.05 -0.91 -8.56
CA ALA A 202 23.39 -2.08 -7.74
C ALA A 202 22.53 -2.15 -6.46
N LEU A 203 22.38 -1.04 -5.74
CA LEU A 203 21.50 -0.97 -4.57
C LEU A 203 20.04 -1.28 -4.94
N TYR A 204 19.60 -0.82 -6.11
CA TYR A 204 18.25 -1.09 -6.61
C TYR A 204 18.02 -2.58 -6.87
N VAL A 205 19.00 -3.27 -7.48
CA VAL A 205 18.96 -4.71 -7.70
C VAL A 205 18.86 -5.45 -6.37
N LEU A 206 19.72 -5.12 -5.40
CA LEU A 206 19.70 -5.74 -4.07
C LEU A 206 18.38 -5.48 -3.33
N ALA A 207 17.89 -4.24 -3.36
CA ALA A 207 16.60 -3.88 -2.80
C ALA A 207 15.46 -4.63 -3.49
N GLY A 208 15.48 -4.79 -4.81
CA GLY A 208 14.47 -5.54 -5.55
C GLY A 208 14.43 -7.02 -5.15
N VAL A 209 15.60 -7.66 -5.03
CA VAL A 209 15.71 -9.07 -4.58
C VAL A 209 15.16 -9.24 -3.17
N LEU A 210 15.57 -8.39 -2.21
CA LEU A 210 15.02 -8.45 -0.86
C LEU A 210 13.52 -8.11 -0.83
N GLY A 211 13.05 -7.24 -1.71
CA GLY A 211 11.64 -6.90 -1.85
C GLY A 211 10.81 -8.11 -2.30
N ILE A 212 11.32 -8.90 -3.25
CA ILE A 212 10.72 -10.17 -3.65
C ILE A 212 10.67 -11.12 -2.44
N ASP A 213 11.74 -11.22 -1.65
CA ASP A 213 11.76 -12.05 -0.44
C ASP A 213 10.74 -11.61 0.61
N VAL A 214 10.60 -10.30 0.83
CA VAL A 214 9.58 -9.71 1.71
C VAL A 214 8.18 -10.07 1.22
N VAL A 215 7.89 -9.89 -0.07
CA VAL A 215 6.59 -10.23 -0.68
C VAL A 215 6.29 -11.72 -0.53
N ARG A 216 7.25 -12.59 -0.84
CA ARG A 216 7.10 -14.05 -0.74
C ARG A 216 6.82 -14.48 0.69
N ARG A 217 7.62 -14.00 1.65
CA ARG A 217 7.47 -14.34 3.07
C ARG A 217 6.17 -13.81 3.65
N LEU A 218 5.80 -12.57 3.35
CA LEU A 218 4.55 -11.99 3.83
C LEU A 218 3.34 -12.76 3.30
N ALA A 219 3.33 -13.06 2.01
CA ALA A 219 2.26 -13.86 1.41
C ALA A 219 2.21 -15.29 1.98
N ALA A 220 3.35 -15.91 2.27
CA ALA A 220 3.40 -17.23 2.91
C ALA A 220 2.85 -17.20 4.34
N MET A 221 3.21 -16.19 5.15
CA MET A 221 2.71 -16.03 6.52
C MET A 221 1.19 -15.83 6.56
N GLN A 222 0.66 -14.97 5.69
CA GLN A 222 -0.80 -14.76 5.63
C GLN A 222 -1.54 -16.02 5.18
N ARG A 223 -0.99 -16.81 4.24
CA ARG A 223 -1.60 -18.10 3.85
C ARG A 223 -1.61 -19.09 5.01
N ALA A 224 -0.50 -19.21 5.75
CA ALA A 224 -0.42 -20.11 6.89
C ALA A 224 -1.46 -19.75 7.97
N ARG A 225 -1.65 -18.45 8.23
CA ARG A 225 -2.64 -17.91 9.18
C ARG A 225 -4.11 -18.15 8.78
N LEU A 226 -4.40 -18.42 7.51
CA LEU A 226 -5.76 -18.62 7.01
C LEU A 226 -6.15 -20.09 6.89
N HIS A 227 -5.17 -20.98 6.87
CA HIS A 227 -5.37 -22.43 6.73
C HIS A 227 -5.10 -23.22 8.02
N GLY A 228 -4.56 -22.57 9.05
CA GLY A 228 -4.37 -23.13 10.39
C GLY A 228 -5.28 -22.46 11.39
#